data_AF-A0A1I1W5M8-F1
#
_entry.id   AF-A0A1I1W5M8-F1
#
_cell.length_a   1.000
_cell.length_b   1.000
_cell.length_c   1.000
_cell.angle_alpha   90.00
_cell.angle_beta   90.00
_cell.angle_gamma   90.00
#
_symmetry.space_group_name_H-M   'P 1'
#
loop_
_entity.id
_entity.type
_entity.pdbx_description
1 polymer ?
#
loop_
_entity_poly.entity_id
_entity_poly.type
_entity_poly.pdbx_seq_one_letter_code
_entity_poly.pdbx_strand_id
1 'polypeptide(L)' 'MPSYRLLAGCATVLEAFDVEDDRQAIDYARQLSVDFPWEARTFQARWGYFQLERRDGHLWQMLFAWVSQDQGPHTP' A
#
# COMPACT_ATOMS: atom_id res chain seq x y z
N MET A 1 10.33 -16.92 -3.26
CA MET A 1 9.17 -16.01 -3.40
C MET A 1 9.63 -14.62 -3.00
N PRO A 2 9.32 -13.58 -3.79
CA PRO A 2 9.55 -12.20 -3.39
C PRO A 2 8.70 -11.84 -2.16
N SER A 3 9.28 -11.05 -1.27
CA SER A 3 8.58 -10.52 -0.11
C SER A 3 8.17 -9.08 -0.36
N TYR A 4 6.99 -8.72 0.10
CA TYR A 4 6.41 -7.40 -0.06
C TYR A 4 6.00 -6.85 1.30
N ARG A 5 5.90 -5.53 1.38
CA ARG A 5 5.29 -4.86 2.53
C ARG A 5 4.47 -3.67 2.07
N LEU A 6 3.30 -3.53 2.67
CA LEU A 6 2.46 -2.36 2.53
C LEU A 6 2.78 -1.39 3.65
N LEU A 7 3.04 -0.14 3.31
CA LEU A 7 3.24 0.96 4.24
C LEU A 7 2.10 1.97 4.14
N ALA A 8 1.79 2.63 5.26
CA ALA A 8 0.92 3.79 5.35
C ALA A 8 1.70 5.02 5.84
N GLY A 9 1.37 6.16 5.25
CA GLY A 9 1.91 7.46 5.62
C GLY A 9 3.43 7.57 5.45
N CYS A 10 4.14 7.99 6.51
CA CYS A 10 5.57 8.32 6.40
C CYS A 10 6.50 7.09 6.39
N ALA A 11 6.09 5.96 6.97
CA ALA A 11 6.89 4.72 7.04
C ALA A 11 6.19 3.56 7.80
N THR A 12 4.91 3.67 8.17
CA THR A 12 4.29 2.66 9.03
C THR A 12 4.02 1.40 8.24
N VAL A 13 4.71 0.29 8.54
CA VAL A 13 4.42 -1.01 7.92
C VAL A 13 3.07 -1.50 8.44
N LEU A 14 2.10 -1.64 7.54
CA LEU A 14 0.79 -2.22 7.84
C LEU A 14 0.87 -3.73 7.83
N GLU A 15 1.47 -4.30 6.79
CA GLU A 15 1.58 -5.75 6.62
C GLU A 15 2.77 -6.12 5.75
N ALA A 16 3.34 -7.30 5.99
CA ALA A 16 4.36 -7.92 5.15
C ALA A 16 3.88 -9.31 4.72
N PHE A 17 4.04 -9.62 3.43
CA PHE A 17 3.47 -10.82 2.81
C PHE A 17 4.34 -11.31 1.65
N ASP A 18 4.19 -12.59 1.29
CA ASP A 18 4.88 -13.22 0.16
C ASP A 18 3.86 -13.62 -0.90
N VAL A 19 4.12 -13.27 -2.17
CA VAL A 19 3.29 -13.63 -3.34
C VAL A 19 4.17 -13.97 -4.53
N GLU A 20 3.58 -14.51 -5.59
CA GLU A 20 4.34 -15.02 -6.74
C GLU A 20 4.87 -13.91 -7.64
N ASP A 21 4.09 -12.82 -7.80
CA ASP A 21 4.43 -11.73 -8.70
C ASP A 21 3.93 -10.35 -8.22
N ASP A 22 4.45 -9.31 -8.88
CA ASP A 22 4.18 -7.91 -8.56
C ASP A 22 2.72 -7.50 -8.78
N ARG A 23 2.01 -8.15 -9.73
CA ARG A 23 0.60 -7.84 -10.00
C ARG A 23 -0.28 -8.36 -8.87
N GLN A 24 -0.04 -9.59 -8.44
CA GLN A 24 -0.70 -10.18 -7.27
C GLN A 24 -0.43 -9.36 -6.01
N ALA A 25 0.81 -8.85 -5.85
CA ALA A 25 1.17 -8.00 -4.73
C ALA A 25 0.39 -6.69 -4.71
N ILE A 26 0.22 -6.04 -5.87
CA ILE A 26 -0.57 -4.80 -5.99
C ILE A 26 -2.04 -5.05 -5.67
N ASP A 27 -2.63 -6.11 -6.22
CA ASP A 27 -4.05 -6.42 -6.00
C ASP A 27 -4.32 -6.75 -4.51
N TYR A 28 -3.43 -7.53 -3.88
CA TYR A 28 -3.54 -7.84 -2.46
C TYR A 28 -3.33 -6.60 -1.58
N ALA A 29 -2.31 -5.78 -1.87
CA ALA A 29 -2.06 -4.56 -1.11
C ALA A 29 -3.21 -3.53 -1.24
N ARG A 30 -3.89 -3.49 -2.39
CA ARG A 30 -5.11 -2.69 -2.56
C ARG A 30 -6.24 -3.18 -1.68
N GLN A 31 -6.48 -4.50 -1.65
CA GLN A 31 -7.50 -5.09 -0.76
C GLN A 31 -7.20 -4.75 0.70
N LEU A 32 -5.95 -4.94 1.15
CA LEU A 32 -5.53 -4.56 2.49
C LEU A 32 -5.78 -3.07 2.76
N SER A 33 -5.42 -2.18 1.82
CA SER A 33 -5.57 -0.74 2.01
C SER A 33 -7.02 -0.27 2.21
N VAL A 34 -8.02 -1.07 1.80
CA VAL A 34 -9.44 -0.75 2.03
C VAL A 34 -9.79 -0.80 3.51
N ASP A 35 -9.18 -1.70 4.27
CA ASP A 35 -9.43 -1.87 5.71
C ASP A 35 -8.75 -0.78 6.56
N PHE A 36 -7.89 0.04 5.96
CA PHE A 36 -7.16 1.09 6.66
C PHE A 36 -7.70 2.48 6.31
N PRO A 37 -8.35 3.18 7.27
CA PRO A 37 -8.77 4.55 7.05
C PRO A 37 -7.54 5.45 6.85
N TRP A 38 -7.59 6.31 5.84
CA TRP A 38 -6.56 7.30 5.58
C TRP A 38 -7.08 8.69 5.95
N GLU A 39 -6.20 9.56 6.45
CA GLU A 39 -6.56 10.93 6.79
C GLU A 39 -6.45 11.84 5.56
N ALA A 40 -7.61 12.33 5.09
CA ALA A 40 -7.77 13.19 3.91
C ALA A 40 -6.96 14.50 3.91
N ARG A 41 -6.32 14.84 5.03
CA ARG A 41 -5.63 16.12 5.26
C ARG A 41 -4.12 15.99 5.45
N THR A 42 -3.54 14.83 5.16
CA THR A 42 -2.10 14.65 5.25
C THR A 42 -1.40 15.10 3.95
N PHE A 43 -0.27 15.79 4.09
CA PHE A 43 0.63 16.23 2.99
C PHE A 43 1.09 15.06 2.08
N GLN A 44 0.86 13.82 2.53
CA GLN A 44 1.19 12.55 1.88
C GLN A 44 0.38 12.27 0.60
N ALA A 45 -0.70 13.02 0.34
CA ALA A 45 -1.50 12.84 -0.88
C ALA A 45 -0.70 13.08 -2.19
N ARG A 46 0.41 13.84 -2.15
CA ARG A 46 1.26 14.09 -3.33
C ARG A 46 2.15 12.91 -3.71
N TRP A 47 2.44 12.00 -2.78
CA TRP A 47 3.39 10.88 -2.96
C TRP A 47 2.74 9.50 -2.81
N GLY A 48 1.42 9.45 -2.59
CA GLY A 48 0.71 8.23 -2.19
C GLY A 48 0.73 8.05 -0.67
N TYR A 49 -0.44 7.80 -0.08
CA TYR A 49 -0.56 7.48 1.35
C TYR A 49 -0.17 6.02 1.61
N PHE A 50 -0.53 5.12 0.70
CA PHE A 50 -0.14 3.73 0.70
C PHE A 50 1.05 3.52 -0.24
N GLN A 51 2.06 2.81 0.24
CA GLN A 51 3.25 2.47 -0.51
C GLN A 51 3.48 0.97 -0.42
N LEU A 52 3.58 0.31 -1.57
CA LEU A 52 3.99 -1.08 -1.67
C LEU A 52 5.48 -1.11 -1.97
N GLU A 53 6.22 -1.80 -1.11
CA GLU A 53 7.63 -2.06 -1.31
C GLU A 53 7.87 -3.55 -1.55
N ARG A 54 8.82 -3.84 -2.44
CA ARG A 54 9.31 -5.17 -2.72
C ARG A 54 10.69 -5.34 -2.10
N ARG A 55 10.98 -6.53 -1.58
CA ARG A 55 12.30 -6.92 -1.10
C ARG A 55 13.11 -7.55 -2.21
N ASP A 56 14.17 -6.88 -2.62
CA ASP A 56 15.19 -7.42 -3.53
C ASP A 56 16.50 -7.62 -2.75
N GLY A 57 16.76 -8.87 -2.37
CA GLY A 57 17.88 -9.23 -1.49
C GLY A 57 17.72 -8.66 -0.07
N HIS A 58 18.60 -7.74 0.31
CA HIS A 58 18.58 -7.08 1.62
C HIS A 58 17.89 -5.71 1.61
N LEU A 59 17.47 -5.21 0.44
CA LEU A 59 16.92 -3.87 0.30
C LEU A 59 15.41 -3.93 0.01
N TRP A 60 14.69 -2.97 0.59
CA TRP A 60 13.31 -2.69 0.24
C TRP A 60 13.28 -1.56 -0.78
N GLN A 61 12.53 -1.73 -1.87
CA GLN A 61 12.37 -0.73 -2.93
C GLN A 61 10.89 -0.44 -3.14
N MET A 62 10.56 0.84 -3.32
CA MET A 62 9.21 1.26 -3.66
C MET A 62 8.83 0.71 -5.04
N LEU A 63 7.80 -0.12 -5.06
CA LEU A 63 7.24 -0.72 -6.26
C LEU A 63 6.06 0.10 -6.78
N PHE A 64 5.17 0.51 -5.88
CA PHE A 64 3.91 1.19 -6.24
C PHE A 64 3.44 2.09 -5.09
N ALA A 65 2.80 3.22 -5.40
CA ALA A 65 2.26 4.13 -4.40
C ALA A 65 0.93 4.73 -4.86
N TRP A 66 -0.04 4.84 -3.93
CA TRP A 66 -1.37 5.38 -4.21
C TRP A 66 -1.98 6.01 -2.96
N VAL A 67 -2.98 6.86 -3.17
CA VAL A 67 -3.93 7.23 -2.12
C VAL A 67 -5.14 6.34 -2.34
N SER A 68 -5.71 5.76 -1.27
CA SER A 68 -6.98 5.06 -1.45
C SER A 68 -7.98 6.07 -1.99
N GLN A 69 -8.63 5.76 -3.11
CA GLN A 69 -9.76 6.56 -3.54
C GLN A 69 -10.74 6.56 -2.38
N ASP A 70 -11.22 7.74 -2.00
CA ASP A 70 -12.29 7.91 -1.01
C ASP A 70 -13.26 6.74 -1.19
N GLN A 71 -13.52 5.99 -0.11
CA GLN A 71 -14.78 5.28 -0.04
C GLN A 71 -15.85 6.37 0.00
N GLY A 72 -16.18 6.92 -1.17
CA GLY A 72 -17.33 7.76 -1.34
C GLY A 72 -18.49 7.01 -0.69
N PRO A 73 -19.37 7.71 0.05
CA PRO A 73 -20.40 7.04 0.82
C PRO A 73 -21.11 6.05 -0.09
N HIS A 74 -21.06 4.77 0.29
CA HIS A 74 -22.01 3.78 -0.18
C HIS A 74 -23.39 4.25 0.30
N THR A 75 -23.98 5.20 -0.41
CA THR A 75 -25.41 5.47 -0.34
C THR A 75 -26.10 4.38 -1.16
N PRO A 76 -26.95 3.55 -0.55
CA PRO A 76 -27.79 2.58 -1.28
C PRO A 76 -28.78 3.27 -2.22
#